data_AF-A0A6I7FGZ3-F1
#
_entry.id   AF-A0A6I7FGZ3-F1
#
_cell.length_a   1.000
_cell.length_b   1.000
_cell.length_c   1.000
_cell.angle_alpha   90.00
_cell.angle_beta   90.00
_cell.angle_gamma   90.00
#
_symmetry.space_group_name_H-M   'P 1'
#
loop_
_entity.id
_entity.type
_entity.pdbx_description
1 polymer ?
#
loop_
_entity_poly.entity_id
_entity_poly.type
_entity_poly.pdbx_seq_one_letter_code
_entity_poly.pdbx_strand_id
1 'polypeptide(L)' 'MAGCIFEQDIGKIHQIKIDLLKITKCLDTCSEKEKSSYQDIAYEYSKALKAVKKSIEEAYGVKLCCCPLHHEIYGN' A
#
# COMPACT_ATOMS: atom_id res chain seq x y z
N MET A 1 22.65 1.87 18.32
CA MET A 1 21.65 0.93 17.76
C MET A 1 20.69 1.69 16.84
N ALA A 2 21.15 2.14 15.66
CA ALA A 2 20.36 3.01 14.77
C ALA A 2 19.79 2.28 13.53
N GLY A 3 20.04 0.98 13.37
CA GLY A 3 19.53 0.19 12.23
C GLY A 3 18.02 -0.11 12.29
N CYS A 4 17.43 -0.18 13.49
CA CYS A 4 16.15 -0.87 13.65
C CYS A 4 14.89 -0.06 13.30
N ILE A 5 14.93 1.28 13.30
CA ILE A 5 13.70 2.11 13.17
C ILE A 5 13.32 2.28 11.70
N PHE A 6 14.31 2.54 10.82
CA PHE A 6 14.07 2.65 9.39
C PHE A 6 13.48 1.37 8.81
N GLU A 7 14.04 0.20 9.17
CA GLU A 7 13.52 -1.10 8.75
C GLU A 7 12.08 -1.35 9.24
N GLN A 8 11.75 -0.94 10.47
CA GLN A 8 10.39 -1.02 11.00
C GLN A 8 9.41 -0.12 10.24
N ASP A 9 9.81 1.10 9.90
CA ASP A 9 8.98 2.04 9.16
C ASP A 9 8.74 1.57 7.71
N ILE A 10 9.76 0.99 7.07
CA ILE A 10 9.60 0.30 5.77
C ILE A 10 8.68 -0.92 5.90
N GLY A 11 8.78 -1.67 7.00
CA GLY A 11 7.89 -2.79 7.31
C GLY A 11 6.42 -2.39 7.36
N LYS A 12 6.10 -1.22 7.93
CA LYS A 12 4.73 -0.65 7.93
C LYS A 12 4.23 -0.37 6.51
N ILE A 13 5.08 0.21 5.66
CA ILE A 13 4.75 0.43 4.24
C ILE A 13 4.45 -0.89 3.53
N HIS A 14 5.27 -1.92 3.77
CA HIS A 14 5.08 -3.23 3.16
C HIS A 14 3.74 -3.86 3.56
N GLN A 15 3.36 -3.81 4.83
CA GLN A 15 2.07 -4.33 5.28
C GLN A 15 0.89 -3.60 4.62
N ILE A 16 0.91 -2.26 4.61
CA ILE A 16 -0.15 -1.48 3.95
C ILE A 16 -0.27 -1.83 2.46
N LYS A 17 0.85 -2.05 1.75
CA LYS A 17 0.84 -2.50 0.35
C LYS A 17 0.25 -3.91 0.18
N ILE A 18 0.58 -4.84 1.07
CA ILE A 18 0.05 -6.21 1.04
C ILE A 18 -1.47 -6.20 1.28
N ASP A 19 -1.95 -5.40 2.22
CA ASP A 19 -3.38 -5.32 2.51
C ASP A 19 -4.14 -4.67 1.36
N LEU A 20 -3.60 -3.61 0.75
CA LEU A 20 -4.13 -3.04 -0.50
C LEU A 20 -4.24 -4.11 -1.61
N LEU A 21 -3.21 -4.93 -1.81
CA LEU A 21 -3.24 -6.02 -2.79
C LEU A 21 -4.37 -7.03 -2.52
N LYS A 22 -4.57 -7.41 -1.24
CA LYS A 22 -5.65 -8.32 -0.86
C LYS A 22 -7.02 -7.70 -1.16
N ILE A 23 -7.20 -6.42 -0.82
CA ILE A 23 -8.45 -5.68 -1.08
C ILE A 23 -8.71 -5.61 -2.59
N THR A 24 -7.69 -5.32 -3.40
CA THR A 24 -7.81 -5.30 -4.87
C THR A 24 -8.23 -6.66 -5.43
N LYS A 25 -7.70 -7.76 -4.89
CA LYS A 25 -8.16 -9.11 -5.28
C LYS A 25 -9.63 -9.34 -4.90
N CYS A 26 -10.07 -8.90 -3.73
CA CYS A 26 -11.49 -8.97 -3.35
C CYS A 26 -12.39 -8.12 -4.26
N LEU A 27 -11.92 -6.96 -4.72
CA LEU A 27 -12.64 -6.13 -5.70
C LEU A 27 -12.85 -6.83 -7.05
N ASP A 28 -11.91 -7.67 -7.44
CA ASP A 28 -12.00 -8.45 -8.67
C ASP A 28 -13.02 -9.59 -8.54
N THR A 29 -13.06 -10.25 -7.37
CA THR A 29 -13.85 -11.47 -7.15
C THR A 29 -15.23 -11.28 -6.52
N CYS A 30 -15.50 -10.18 -5.80
CA CYS A 30 -16.75 -9.99 -5.03
C CYS A 30 -17.89 -9.35 -5.84
N SER A 31 -19.14 -9.46 -5.34
CA SER A 31 -20.32 -8.84 -5.97
C SER A 31 -20.34 -7.31 -5.79
N GLU A 32 -21.03 -6.57 -6.68
CA GLU A 32 -21.02 -5.08 -6.69
C GLU A 32 -21.34 -4.42 -5.34
N LYS A 33 -22.22 -5.02 -4.53
CA LYS A 33 -22.53 -4.52 -3.17
C LYS A 33 -21.33 -4.54 -2.23
N GLU A 34 -20.48 -5.56 -2.33
CA GLU A 34 -19.27 -5.68 -1.51
C GLU A 34 -18.12 -4.86 -2.09
N LYS A 35 -18.09 -4.67 -3.42
CA LYS A 35 -17.07 -3.86 -4.09
C LYS A 35 -17.04 -2.42 -3.59
N SER A 36 -18.20 -1.82 -3.33
CA SER A 36 -18.27 -0.45 -2.80
C SER A 36 -17.53 -0.32 -1.45
N SER A 37 -17.78 -1.25 -0.53
CA SER A 37 -17.07 -1.29 0.76
C SER A 37 -15.57 -1.53 0.61
N TYR A 38 -15.15 -2.43 -0.28
CA TYR A 38 -13.74 -2.66 -0.55
C TYR A 38 -13.06 -1.47 -1.24
N GLN A 39 -13.77 -0.69 -2.07
CA GLN A 39 -13.26 0.54 -2.68
C GLN A 39 -13.00 1.62 -1.64
N ASP A 40 -13.94 1.84 -0.71
CA ASP A 40 -13.76 2.76 0.41
C ASP A 40 -12.56 2.36 1.28
N ILE A 41 -12.43 1.07 1.60
CA ILE A 41 -11.28 0.56 2.37
C ILE A 41 -9.97 0.78 1.59
N ALA A 42 -9.94 0.47 0.28
CA ALA A 42 -8.75 0.70 -0.55
C ALA A 42 -8.35 2.18 -0.61
N TYR A 43 -9.34 3.08 -0.62
CA TYR A 43 -9.11 4.53 -0.62
C TYR A 43 -8.47 5.00 0.69
N GLU A 44 -8.98 4.57 1.84
CA GLU A 44 -8.43 4.94 3.15
C GLU A 44 -7.02 4.35 3.37
N TYR A 45 -6.78 3.09 2.95
CA TYR A 45 -5.45 2.51 2.99
C TYR A 45 -4.46 3.23 2.05
N SER A 46 -4.92 3.72 0.90
CA SER A 46 -4.09 4.51 -0.02
C SER A 46 -3.68 5.86 0.59
N LYS A 47 -4.59 6.52 1.34
CA LYS A 47 -4.26 7.72 2.12
C LYS A 47 -3.23 7.42 3.20
N ALA A 48 -3.43 6.35 3.97
CA ALA A 48 -2.51 5.93 5.01
C ALA A 48 -1.11 5.64 4.44
N LEU A 49 -1.03 4.93 3.32
CA LEU A 49 0.23 4.67 2.61
C LEU A 49 0.96 5.96 2.24
N LYS A 50 0.23 6.94 1.70
CA LYS A 50 0.79 8.24 1.31
C LYS A 50 1.30 9.03 2.52
N ALA A 51 0.57 9.00 3.63
CA ALA A 51 0.96 9.67 4.87
C ALA A 51 2.22 9.05 5.49
N VAL A 52 2.25 7.72 5.63
CA VAL A 52 3.42 6.99 6.16
C VAL A 52 4.64 7.19 5.25
N LYS A 53 4.45 7.08 3.93
CA LYS A 53 5.51 7.34 2.96
C LYS A 53 6.10 8.73 3.14
N LYS A 54 5.25 9.76 3.15
CA LYS A 54 5.70 11.15 3.32
C LYS A 54 6.46 11.33 4.64
N SER A 55 5.96 10.75 5.73
CA SER A 55 6.63 10.80 7.03
C SER A 55 8.02 10.17 7.02
N ILE A 56 8.23 9.08 6.28
CA ILE A 56 9.55 8.44 6.14
C ILE A 56 10.46 9.27 5.23
N GLU A 57 9.92 9.80 4.13
CA GLU A 57 10.69 10.67 3.23
C GLU A 57 11.19 11.93 3.97
N GLU A 58 10.34 12.54 4.81
CA GLU A 58 10.68 13.69 5.65
C GLU A 58 11.65 13.30 6.79
N ALA A 59 11.44 12.17 7.46
CA ALA A 59 12.25 11.75 8.61
C ALA A 59 13.67 11.34 8.22
N TYR A 60 13.85 10.71 7.05
CA TYR A 60 15.14 10.13 6.64
C TYR A 60 15.74 10.82 5.40
N GLY A 61 15.07 11.83 4.82
CA GLY A 61 15.55 12.56 3.64
C GLY A 61 15.63 11.69 2.38
N VAL A 62 14.87 10.59 2.33
CA VAL A 62 14.84 9.64 1.21
C VAL A 62 13.64 9.90 0.32
N LYS A 63 13.67 9.40 -0.92
CA LYS A 63 12.49 9.35 -1.79
C LYS A 63 12.11 7.90 -2.05
N LEU A 64 10.96 7.49 -1.53
CA LEU A 64 10.48 6.13 -1.66
C LEU A 64 9.82 5.95 -3.02
N CYS A 65 10.20 4.92 -3.76
CA CYS A 65 9.62 4.67 -5.07
C CYS A 65 8.15 4.23 -4.94
N CYS A 66 7.24 4.96 -5.59
CA CYS A 66 5.90 4.45 -5.88
C CYS A 66 5.99 3.63 -7.16
N CYS A 67 6.55 2.42 -7.09
CA CYS A 67 6.27 1.47 -8.16
C CYS A 67 4.77 1.18 -8.06
N PRO A 68 3.95 1.49 -9.08
CA PRO A 68 2.65 0.84 -9.17
C PRO A 68 2.90 -0.66 -9.11
N LEU A 69 1.95 -1.39 -8.53
CA LEU A 69 1.93 -2.86 -8.57
C LEU A 69 1.67 -3.29 -10.03
N HIS A 70 2.62 -3.00 -10.92
CA HIS A 70 2.66 -3.45 -12.29
C HIS A 70 3.72 -4.55 -12.35
N HIS A 71 3.41 -5.66 -11.69
CA HIS A 71 3.96 -6.95 -12.04
C HIS A 71 2.80 -7.78 -12.56
N GLU A 72 2.65 -7.73 -13.88
CA GLU A 72 2.11 -8.80 -14.72
C GLU A 72 0.67 -9.28 -14.43
N ILE A 73 -0.32 -8.51 -14.90
CA ILE A 73 -1.56 -9.08 -15.46
C ILE A 73 -1.90 -8.32 -16.76
N TYR A 74 -1.04 -8.45 -17.76
CA TYR A 74 -1.43 -8.38 -19.17
C TYR A 74 -0.46 -9.28 -19.93
N GLY A 75 -0.87 -10.54 -20.11
CA GLY A 75 -0.07 -11.58 -20.71
C GLY A 75 -0.95 -12.76 -21.10
N ASN A 76 -1.53 -12.64 -22.29
CA ASN A 76 -2.45 -13.52 -23.02
C ASN A 76 -3.90 -13.61 -22.53
#